data_AF-A0A2D8C8W2-F1
#
_entry.id   AF-A0A2D8C8W2-F1
#
_cell.length_a   1.000
_cell.length_b   1.000
_cell.length_c   1.000
_cell.angle_alpha   90.00
_cell.angle_beta   90.00
_cell.angle_gamma   90.00
#
_symmetry.space_group_name_H-M   'P 1'
#
loop_
_entity.id
_entity.type
_entity.pdbx_description
1 polymer ?
#
loop_
_entity_poly.entity_id
_entity_poly.type
_entity_poly.pdbx_seq_one_letter_code
_entity_poly.pdbx_strand_id
1 'polypeptide(L)'
;MKRTLTIVIFLGLLWNESSSQTIHVGQDGEQIKQIIELTTRSHNRADSYGNRASSRAVWDVKYQNGQVSEVIQCYYNQYLVDFQIIADYCKYYVMNNGKLSYILTQYENVSLSDLRKHFNNSYKERKVEDYYFSEDFRYYSKLYLHQNGLATVEWRINNPLNLPSSVKENLERKTKALEQEQRRYEEAEKLRLIKENEIKSKIYDLQEYSPNQYKQTLLTQKGAILNFFKNTDNFPSYESFLKEKTKYKRFTNVYNVNYRLIDNRTESQNYGSAIVLGSGSIKSEMNATLVSGTDKDLRLLRSASIMIPRIYIEGVEVMTEATINNLNVDFTRGLTEIKINNGDVKFKKYSPEEDLQNVIANKIKEESNGRFLVKYEVSEIMGEREVKVETEKIARKGIKVLNTVGGIAVLGALLYFGSN
;
A
#
# COMPACT_ATOMS: atom_id res chain seq x y z
N MET A 1 -58.71 39.91 13.00
CA MET A 1 -58.29 38.56 12.55
C MET A 1 -57.95 38.63 11.06
N LYS A 2 -56.67 38.79 10.71
CA LYS A 2 -56.19 38.77 9.32
C LYS A 2 -55.70 37.35 9.02
N ARG A 3 -56.36 36.66 8.07
CA ARG A 3 -55.93 35.35 7.58
C ARG A 3 -54.82 35.56 6.54
N THR A 4 -53.61 35.16 6.89
CA THR A 4 -52.47 35.06 5.98
C THR A 4 -52.66 33.82 5.12
N LEU A 5 -52.94 34.02 3.83
CA LEU A 5 -52.96 32.98 2.81
C LEU A 5 -51.52 32.72 2.38
N THR A 6 -50.89 31.69 2.95
CA THR A 6 -49.55 31.25 2.54
C THR A 6 -49.66 30.57 1.18
N ILE A 7 -49.35 31.32 0.13
CA ILE A 7 -49.14 30.80 -1.22
C ILE A 7 -47.81 30.03 -1.18
N VAL A 8 -47.89 28.69 -1.10
CA VAL A 8 -46.77 27.80 -1.39
C VAL A 8 -46.65 27.75 -2.92
N ILE A 9 -45.90 28.70 -3.49
CA ILE A 9 -45.37 28.55 -4.83
C ILE A 9 -44.43 27.34 -4.76
N PHE A 10 -44.91 26.23 -5.32
CA PHE A 10 -44.12 25.08 -5.72
C PHE A 10 -43.05 25.61 -6.69
N LEU A 11 -41.92 26.08 -6.16
CA LEU A 11 -40.64 26.11 -6.83
C LEU A 11 -40.20 24.65 -7.02
N GLY A 12 -40.97 23.93 -7.84
CA GLY A 12 -40.45 22.86 -8.69
C GLY A 12 -39.55 23.53 -9.72
N LEU A 13 -38.43 24.08 -9.25
CA LEU A 13 -37.23 24.17 -10.04
C LEU A 13 -36.97 22.73 -10.44
N LEU A 14 -37.41 22.43 -11.66
CA LEU A 14 -36.89 21.40 -12.51
C LEU A 14 -35.36 21.49 -12.41
N TRP A 15 -34.81 20.80 -11.42
CA TRP A 15 -33.54 20.12 -11.55
C TRP A 15 -33.72 19.11 -12.69
N ASN A 16 -33.80 19.64 -13.91
CA ASN A 16 -33.28 18.95 -15.06
C ASN A 16 -31.78 18.89 -14.79
N GLU A 17 -31.39 17.86 -14.04
CA GLU A 17 -30.04 17.35 -14.09
C GLU A 17 -29.72 17.25 -15.58
N SER A 18 -28.83 18.13 -16.03
CA SER A 18 -28.21 18.05 -17.34
C SER A 18 -27.25 16.87 -17.32
N SER A 19 -27.79 15.67 -17.10
CA SER A 19 -27.19 14.44 -17.52
C SER A 19 -27.00 14.58 -19.02
N SER A 20 -25.78 14.39 -19.51
CA SER A 20 -25.50 14.25 -20.93
C SER A 20 -26.48 13.24 -21.52
N GLN A 21 -27.55 13.70 -22.17
CA GLN A 21 -28.60 12.82 -22.69
C GLN A 21 -28.07 12.17 -23.96
N THR A 22 -27.48 10.99 -23.80
CA THR A 22 -27.07 10.14 -24.92
C THR A 22 -28.31 9.78 -25.73
N ILE A 23 -28.23 9.96 -27.05
CA ILE A 23 -29.31 9.60 -27.97
C ILE A 23 -29.33 8.08 -28.15
N HIS A 24 -30.50 7.47 -27.98
CA HIS A 24 -30.72 6.03 -28.09
C HIS A 24 -31.83 5.72 -29.10
N VAL A 25 -31.64 4.65 -29.89
CA VAL A 25 -32.69 4.11 -30.77
C VAL A 25 -33.94 3.80 -29.93
N GLY A 26 -35.11 4.21 -30.44
CA GLY A 26 -36.40 4.06 -29.78
C GLY A 26 -36.90 5.28 -29.00
N GLN A 27 -36.07 6.32 -28.82
CA GLN A 27 -36.48 7.60 -28.23
C GLN A 27 -37.50 8.33 -29.11
N ASP A 28 -38.31 9.18 -28.47
CA ASP A 28 -39.36 9.96 -29.15
C ASP A 28 -38.77 11.08 -30.03
N GLY A 29 -39.38 11.31 -31.19
CA GLY A 29 -38.88 12.28 -32.17
C GLY A 29 -38.82 13.72 -31.65
N GLU A 30 -39.77 14.15 -30.81
CA GLU A 30 -39.74 15.50 -30.22
C GLU A 30 -38.63 15.62 -29.16
N GLN A 31 -38.36 14.54 -28.41
CA GLN A 31 -37.22 14.50 -27.49
C GLN A 31 -35.89 14.64 -28.24
N ILE A 32 -35.72 13.91 -29.34
CA ILE A 32 -34.51 14.02 -30.16
C ILE A 32 -34.34 15.43 -30.71
N LYS A 33 -35.40 16.03 -31.25
CA LYS A 33 -35.39 17.41 -31.72
C LYS A 33 -34.92 18.39 -30.64
N GLN A 34 -35.45 18.29 -29.43
CA GLN A 34 -35.04 19.14 -28.31
C GLN A 34 -33.56 18.96 -27.95
N ILE A 35 -33.08 17.71 -27.89
CA ILE A 35 -31.67 17.40 -27.62
C ILE A 35 -30.77 18.00 -28.72
N ILE A 36 -31.15 17.86 -29.99
CA ILE A 36 -30.36 18.38 -31.11
C ILE A 36 -30.34 19.90 -31.14
N GLU A 37 -31.48 20.56 -30.88
CA GLU A 37 -31.55 22.02 -30.77
C GLU A 37 -30.62 22.54 -29.66
N LEU A 38 -30.67 21.91 -28.47
CA LEU A 38 -29.85 22.28 -27.32
C LEU A 38 -28.35 22.02 -27.58
N THR A 39 -28.00 20.84 -28.08
CA THR A 39 -26.60 20.48 -28.36
C THR A 39 -26.00 21.35 -29.47
N THR A 40 -26.78 21.73 -30.47
CA THR A 40 -26.33 22.66 -31.52
C THR A 40 -26.08 24.07 -30.98
N ARG A 41 -26.98 24.59 -30.12
CA ARG A 41 -26.77 25.88 -29.45
C ARG A 41 -25.54 25.86 -28.54
N SER A 42 -25.37 24.78 -27.79
CA SER A 42 -24.23 24.58 -26.90
C SER A 42 -22.91 24.53 -27.68
N HIS A 43 -22.87 23.76 -28.78
CA HIS A 43 -21.70 23.62 -29.63
C HIS A 43 -21.22 24.95 -30.22
N ASN A 44 -22.14 25.81 -30.62
CA ASN A 44 -21.83 27.11 -31.20
C ASN A 44 -21.58 28.23 -30.17
N ARG A 45 -21.68 27.91 -28.86
CA ARG A 45 -21.50 28.90 -27.80
C ARG A 45 -20.03 29.33 -27.76
N ALA A 46 -19.80 30.62 -27.52
CA ALA A 46 -18.46 31.10 -27.21
C ALA A 46 -17.98 30.52 -25.88
N ASP A 47 -16.67 30.29 -25.75
CA ASP A 47 -16.04 29.91 -24.49
C ASP A 47 -16.15 31.04 -23.44
N SER A 48 -15.63 30.78 -22.24
CA SER A 48 -15.63 31.77 -21.14
C SER A 48 -14.85 33.05 -21.45
N TYR A 49 -14.03 33.05 -22.51
CA TYR A 49 -13.23 34.18 -22.97
C TYR A 49 -13.82 34.86 -24.22
N GLY A 50 -14.98 34.40 -24.70
CA GLY A 50 -15.66 34.94 -25.87
C GLY A 50 -15.17 34.38 -27.21
N ASN A 51 -14.24 33.42 -27.23
CA ASN A 51 -13.79 32.78 -28.46
C ASN A 51 -14.83 31.77 -28.95
N ARG A 52 -15.05 31.72 -30.25
CA ARG A 52 -15.90 30.70 -30.88
C ARG A 52 -15.05 29.52 -31.34
N ALA A 53 -15.59 28.31 -31.22
CA ALA A 53 -14.97 27.14 -31.81
C ALA A 53 -14.78 27.34 -33.33
N SER A 54 -13.70 26.77 -33.88
CA SER A 54 -13.46 26.74 -35.32
C SER A 54 -14.42 25.80 -36.07
N SER A 55 -15.14 24.96 -35.33
CA SER A 55 -16.23 24.13 -35.83
C SER A 55 -17.57 24.85 -35.65
N ARG A 56 -18.52 24.56 -36.53
CA ARG A 56 -19.89 25.08 -36.46
C ARG A 56 -20.88 23.94 -36.61
N ALA A 57 -21.98 24.00 -35.86
CA ALA A 57 -23.11 23.10 -36.03
C ALA A 57 -24.38 23.85 -36.50
N VAL A 58 -25.21 23.20 -37.31
CA VAL A 58 -26.56 23.66 -37.64
C VAL A 58 -27.51 22.47 -37.54
N TRP A 59 -28.81 22.75 -37.37
CA TRP A 59 -29.82 21.69 -37.30
C TRP A 59 -31.07 22.06 -38.09
N ASP A 60 -31.81 21.04 -38.50
CA ASP A 60 -33.08 21.16 -39.23
C ASP A 60 -34.00 19.98 -38.88
N VAL A 61 -35.30 20.09 -39.15
CA VAL A 61 -36.30 19.03 -38.87
C VAL A 61 -37.30 18.92 -40.00
N LYS A 62 -37.57 17.68 -40.41
CA LYS A 62 -38.64 17.34 -41.34
C LYS A 62 -39.82 16.70 -40.61
N TYR A 63 -41.01 16.98 -41.12
CA TYR A 63 -42.26 16.45 -40.61
C TYR A 63 -42.99 15.66 -41.69
N GLN A 64 -43.67 14.59 -41.28
CA GLN A 64 -44.60 13.84 -42.11
C GLN A 64 -45.89 13.63 -41.31
N ASN A 65 -47.04 14.02 -41.88
CA ASN A 65 -48.34 13.94 -41.21
C ASN A 65 -48.37 14.60 -39.82
N GLY A 66 -47.66 15.71 -39.64
CA GLY A 66 -47.57 16.44 -38.38
C GLY A 66 -46.67 15.80 -37.31
N GLN A 67 -45.99 14.70 -37.62
CA GLN A 67 -45.01 14.05 -36.74
C GLN A 67 -43.59 14.27 -37.25
N VAL A 68 -42.61 14.35 -36.34
CA VAL A 68 -41.18 14.41 -36.69
C VAL A 68 -40.79 13.13 -37.43
N SER A 69 -40.39 13.26 -38.68
CA SER A 69 -39.90 12.14 -39.50
C SER A 69 -38.38 12.06 -39.53
N GLU A 70 -37.71 13.21 -39.43
CA GLU A 70 -36.25 13.30 -39.47
C GLU A 70 -35.77 14.53 -38.71
N VAL A 71 -34.74 14.37 -37.88
CA VAL A 71 -33.98 15.48 -37.28
C VAL A 71 -32.57 15.46 -37.88
N ILE A 72 -32.07 16.60 -38.33
CA ILE A 72 -30.79 16.72 -39.03
C ILE A 72 -29.86 17.60 -38.21
N GLN A 73 -28.61 17.19 -38.03
CA GLN A 73 -27.57 17.99 -37.40
C GLN A 73 -26.29 17.93 -38.24
N CYS A 74 -25.90 19.06 -38.82
CA CYS A 74 -24.71 19.17 -39.65
C CYS A 74 -23.59 19.88 -38.89
N TYR A 75 -22.39 19.33 -39.03
CA TYR A 75 -21.15 19.83 -38.43
C TYR A 75 -20.18 20.20 -39.54
N TYR A 76 -19.55 21.36 -39.38
CA TYR A 76 -18.51 21.87 -40.28
C TYR A 76 -17.20 22.00 -39.53
N ASN A 77 -16.11 21.58 -40.14
CA ASN A 77 -14.74 21.61 -39.65
C ASN A 77 -14.60 20.92 -38.29
N GLN A 78 -15.29 19.80 -38.10
CA GLN A 78 -15.34 19.07 -36.83
C GLN A 78 -14.21 18.05 -36.75
N TYR A 79 -13.39 18.14 -35.70
CA TYR A 79 -12.40 17.10 -35.40
C TYR A 79 -13.09 15.87 -34.80
N LEU A 80 -12.92 14.73 -35.44
CA LEU A 80 -13.43 13.42 -35.01
C LEU A 80 -12.32 12.64 -34.34
N VAL A 81 -12.34 12.60 -33.00
CA VAL A 81 -11.29 11.98 -32.19
C VAL A 81 -11.06 10.52 -32.55
N ASP A 82 -12.13 9.76 -32.77
CA ASP A 82 -12.06 8.32 -33.07
C ASP A 82 -11.35 8.03 -34.41
N PHE A 83 -11.35 9.00 -35.32
CA PHE A 83 -10.74 8.87 -36.65
C PHE A 83 -9.47 9.71 -36.80
N GLN A 84 -9.23 10.66 -35.89
CA GLN A 84 -8.15 11.65 -35.94
C GLN A 84 -8.15 12.48 -37.23
N ILE A 85 -9.34 12.85 -37.71
CA ILE A 85 -9.53 13.66 -38.92
C ILE A 85 -10.45 14.85 -38.63
N ILE A 86 -10.34 15.88 -39.46
CA ILE A 86 -11.31 16.95 -39.53
C ILE A 86 -12.31 16.59 -40.64
N ALA A 87 -13.60 16.66 -40.33
CA ALA A 87 -14.66 16.29 -41.26
C ALA A 87 -15.83 17.27 -41.24
N ASP A 88 -16.47 17.37 -42.40
CA ASP A 88 -17.77 18.00 -42.62
C ASP A 88 -18.79 16.88 -42.80
N TYR A 89 -19.82 16.84 -41.97
CA TYR A 89 -20.80 15.76 -42.01
C TYR A 89 -22.16 16.16 -41.45
N CYS A 90 -23.21 15.48 -41.92
CA CYS A 90 -24.56 15.59 -41.39
C CYS A 90 -25.00 14.28 -40.75
N LYS A 91 -25.55 14.37 -39.54
CA LYS A 91 -26.28 13.29 -38.87
C LYS A 91 -27.76 13.42 -39.13
N TYR A 92 -28.39 12.37 -39.61
CA TYR A 92 -29.81 12.25 -39.86
C TYR A 92 -30.38 11.23 -38.89
N TYR A 93 -31.21 11.70 -37.97
CA TYR A 93 -31.92 10.90 -36.98
C TYR A 93 -33.28 10.54 -37.58
N VAL A 94 -33.40 9.33 -38.11
CA VAL A 94 -34.58 8.93 -38.89
C VAL A 94 -35.60 8.24 -38.01
N MET A 95 -36.81 8.77 -37.99
CA MET A 95 -37.91 8.27 -37.18
C MET A 95 -38.77 7.27 -37.97
N ASN A 96 -39.32 6.28 -37.26
CA ASN A 96 -40.39 5.42 -37.74
C ASN A 96 -41.48 5.34 -36.67
N ASN A 97 -42.72 5.64 -37.03
CA ASN A 97 -43.84 5.75 -36.09
C ASN A 97 -43.53 6.65 -34.87
N GLY A 98 -42.93 7.82 -35.13
CA GLY A 98 -42.59 8.81 -34.10
C GLY A 98 -41.38 8.46 -33.22
N LYS A 99 -40.71 7.32 -33.44
CA LYS A 99 -39.54 6.88 -32.66
C LYS A 99 -38.28 6.75 -33.49
N LEU A 100 -37.13 7.06 -32.91
CA LEU A 100 -35.82 6.92 -33.56
C LEU A 100 -35.58 5.48 -33.99
N SER A 101 -35.38 5.24 -35.28
CA SER A 101 -35.17 3.90 -35.85
C SER A 101 -33.69 3.62 -36.11
N TYR A 102 -32.99 4.59 -36.70
CA TYR A 102 -31.56 4.52 -37.00
C TYR A 102 -30.98 5.93 -37.20
N ILE A 103 -29.66 6.02 -37.23
CA ILE A 103 -28.93 7.27 -37.46
C ILE A 103 -28.07 7.10 -38.72
N LEU A 104 -28.17 8.01 -39.68
CA LEU A 104 -27.25 8.10 -40.80
C LEU A 104 -26.24 9.21 -40.53
N THR A 105 -24.96 8.98 -40.80
CA THR A 105 -23.94 10.03 -40.82
C THR A 105 -23.36 10.09 -42.22
N GLN A 106 -23.60 11.19 -42.94
CA GLN A 106 -23.12 11.41 -44.30
C GLN A 106 -21.97 12.41 -44.27
N TYR A 107 -20.84 12.04 -44.86
CA TYR A 107 -19.62 12.85 -44.87
C TYR A 107 -19.47 13.56 -46.21
N GLU A 108 -19.26 14.88 -46.16
CA GLU A 108 -19.09 15.71 -47.37
C GLU A 108 -17.66 15.62 -47.91
N ASN A 109 -16.66 15.55 -47.02
CA ASN A 109 -15.25 15.62 -47.37
C ASN A 109 -14.44 14.36 -47.01
N VAL A 110 -15.10 13.25 -46.64
CA VAL A 110 -14.46 11.96 -46.33
C VAL A 110 -14.93 10.90 -47.33
N SER A 111 -13.99 10.21 -47.98
CA SER A 111 -14.34 9.15 -48.94
C SER A 111 -14.79 7.86 -48.22
N LEU A 112 -15.57 7.01 -48.90
CA LEU A 112 -15.96 5.71 -48.34
C LEU A 112 -14.73 4.82 -48.05
N SER A 113 -13.69 4.94 -48.87
CA SER A 113 -12.44 4.19 -48.68
C SER A 113 -11.73 4.60 -47.39
N ASP A 114 -11.61 5.90 -47.13
CA ASP A 114 -10.99 6.42 -45.92
C ASP A 114 -11.81 6.04 -44.69
N LEU A 115 -13.14 6.18 -44.77
CA LEU A 115 -14.05 5.78 -43.71
C LEU A 115 -13.91 4.29 -43.37
N ARG A 116 -13.81 3.42 -44.39
CA ARG A 116 -13.55 1.98 -44.19
C ARG A 116 -12.20 1.74 -43.52
N LYS A 117 -11.15 2.48 -43.87
CA LYS A 117 -9.83 2.37 -43.23
C LYS A 117 -9.93 2.69 -41.74
N HIS A 118 -10.58 3.79 -41.38
CA HIS A 118 -10.77 4.16 -39.96
C HIS A 118 -11.59 3.12 -39.20
N PHE A 119 -12.73 2.68 -39.74
CA PHE A 119 -13.55 1.65 -39.10
C PHE A 119 -12.83 0.30 -38.98
N ASN A 120 -12.06 -0.11 -39.98
CA ASN A 120 -11.26 -1.33 -39.89
C ASN A 120 -10.19 -1.22 -38.81
N ASN A 121 -9.59 -0.05 -38.58
CA ASN A 121 -8.62 0.12 -37.51
C ASN A 121 -9.27 0.02 -36.12
N SER A 122 -10.44 0.64 -35.93
CA SER A 122 -11.10 0.71 -34.62
C SER A 122 -11.98 -0.49 -34.29
N TYR A 123 -12.47 -1.23 -35.28
CA TYR A 123 -13.47 -2.29 -35.10
C TYR A 123 -13.09 -3.62 -35.78
N LYS A 124 -11.83 -3.84 -36.18
CA LYS A 124 -11.38 -5.04 -36.92
C LYS A 124 -11.90 -6.35 -36.32
N GLU A 125 -11.72 -6.48 -35.01
CA GLU A 125 -12.02 -7.70 -34.26
C GLU A 125 -13.53 -7.94 -34.12
N ARG A 126 -14.30 -6.85 -34.16
CA ARG A 126 -15.77 -6.82 -34.07
C ARG A 126 -16.44 -6.66 -35.42
N LYS A 127 -15.69 -6.75 -36.51
CA LYS A 127 -16.23 -6.78 -37.88
C LYS A 127 -16.73 -8.18 -38.20
N VAL A 128 -17.90 -8.25 -38.84
CA VAL A 128 -18.43 -9.45 -39.48
C VAL A 128 -18.93 -9.03 -40.86
N GLU A 129 -18.26 -9.50 -41.91
CA GLU A 129 -18.53 -9.08 -43.29
C GLU A 129 -18.51 -7.54 -43.40
N ASP A 130 -19.60 -6.89 -43.83
CA ASP A 130 -19.71 -5.44 -43.98
C ASP A 130 -20.27 -4.71 -42.75
N TYR A 131 -20.42 -5.41 -41.62
CA TYR A 131 -21.01 -4.89 -40.39
C TYR A 131 -19.93 -4.69 -39.31
N TYR A 132 -19.93 -3.52 -38.68
CA TYR A 132 -19.03 -3.18 -37.58
C TYR A 132 -19.82 -3.06 -36.28
N PHE A 133 -19.60 -3.98 -35.34
CA PHE A 133 -20.39 -4.06 -34.11
C PHE A 133 -19.80 -3.26 -32.95
N SER A 134 -20.68 -2.79 -32.06
CA SER A 134 -20.31 -2.30 -30.73
C SER A 134 -19.71 -3.41 -29.86
N GLU A 135 -19.07 -3.04 -28.75
CA GLU A 135 -18.45 -3.99 -27.80
C GLU A 135 -19.42 -5.02 -27.23
N ASP A 136 -20.62 -4.57 -26.92
CA ASP A 136 -21.71 -5.39 -26.41
C ASP A 136 -22.55 -6.03 -27.53
N PHE A 137 -22.16 -5.85 -28.80
CA PHE A 137 -22.88 -6.27 -30.00
C PHE A 137 -24.35 -5.82 -30.08
N ARG A 138 -24.77 -4.83 -29.28
CA ARG A 138 -26.14 -4.28 -29.30
C ARG A 138 -26.40 -3.39 -30.49
N TYR A 139 -25.36 -2.81 -31.09
CA TYR A 139 -25.47 -1.93 -32.23
C TYR A 139 -24.50 -2.35 -33.31
N TYR A 140 -24.82 -1.99 -34.55
CA TYR A 140 -23.89 -2.13 -35.66
C TYR A 140 -23.88 -0.88 -36.52
N SER A 141 -22.76 -0.70 -37.22
CA SER A 141 -22.59 0.29 -38.27
C SER A 141 -22.43 -0.40 -39.63
N LYS A 142 -23.09 0.10 -40.66
CA LYS A 142 -22.89 -0.31 -42.05
C LYS A 142 -22.41 0.88 -42.89
N LEU A 143 -21.38 0.66 -43.70
CA LEU A 143 -20.72 1.70 -44.50
C LEU A 143 -21.05 1.53 -45.98
N TYR A 144 -21.60 2.56 -46.61
CA TYR A 144 -21.96 2.55 -48.03
C TYR A 144 -21.93 3.95 -48.66
N LEU A 145 -22.05 4.03 -50.00
CA LEU A 145 -22.29 5.28 -50.72
C LEU A 145 -23.79 5.52 -50.81
N HIS A 146 -24.27 6.64 -50.28
CA HIS A 146 -25.68 7.00 -50.39
C HIS A 146 -26.02 7.52 -51.80
N GLN A 147 -27.31 7.71 -52.10
CA GLN A 147 -27.77 8.09 -53.44
C GLN A 147 -27.21 9.43 -53.93
N ASN A 148 -26.87 10.33 -53.01
CA ASN A 148 -26.21 11.60 -53.28
C ASN A 148 -24.68 11.48 -53.49
N GLY A 149 -24.13 10.26 -53.49
CA GLY A 149 -22.70 10.00 -53.66
C GLY A 149 -21.86 10.21 -52.40
N LEU A 150 -22.46 10.57 -51.26
CA LEU A 150 -21.73 10.80 -50.02
C LEU A 150 -21.44 9.48 -49.28
N ALA A 151 -20.24 9.39 -48.70
CA ALA A 151 -19.87 8.28 -47.84
C ALA A 151 -20.76 8.31 -46.59
N THR A 152 -21.39 7.19 -46.26
CA THR A 152 -22.43 7.14 -45.24
C THR A 152 -22.21 5.99 -44.27
N VAL A 153 -22.37 6.30 -42.98
CA VAL A 153 -22.46 5.32 -41.89
C VAL A 153 -23.91 5.24 -41.42
N GLU A 154 -24.51 4.07 -41.52
CA GLU A 154 -25.79 3.78 -40.89
C GLU A 154 -25.55 3.06 -39.57
N TRP A 155 -25.97 3.67 -38.47
CA TRP A 155 -25.91 3.11 -37.13
C TRP A 155 -27.30 2.66 -36.67
N ARG A 156 -27.39 1.39 -36.25
CA ARG A 156 -28.67 0.75 -35.93
C ARG A 156 -28.55 -0.20 -34.75
N ILE A 157 -29.66 -0.39 -34.05
CA ILE A 157 -29.78 -1.48 -33.08
C ILE A 157 -29.67 -2.83 -33.80
N ASN A 158 -28.89 -3.73 -33.23
CA ASN A 158 -28.77 -5.09 -33.68
C ASN A 158 -30.08 -5.83 -33.41
N ASN A 159 -30.90 -5.95 -34.46
CA ASN A 159 -32.05 -6.83 -34.45
C ASN A 159 -31.68 -8.09 -35.26
N PRO A 160 -31.58 -9.26 -34.61
CA PRO A 160 -31.25 -10.52 -35.29
C PRO A 160 -32.14 -10.84 -36.48
N LEU A 161 -33.37 -10.32 -36.56
CA LEU A 161 -34.26 -10.55 -37.69
C LEU A 161 -33.78 -9.86 -38.99
N ASN A 162 -33.02 -8.77 -38.88
CA ASN A 162 -32.65 -7.90 -40.00
C ASN A 162 -31.24 -8.16 -40.56
N LEU A 163 -30.49 -9.10 -39.99
CA LEU A 163 -29.15 -9.47 -40.44
C LEU A 163 -29.18 -10.67 -41.40
N PRO A 164 -28.24 -10.78 -42.35
CA PRO A 164 -28.03 -12.01 -43.12
C PRO A 164 -27.71 -13.20 -42.20
N SER A 165 -28.13 -14.41 -42.58
CA SER A 165 -27.91 -15.62 -41.77
C SER A 165 -26.42 -15.88 -41.47
N SER A 166 -25.53 -15.63 -42.43
CA SER A 166 -24.08 -15.76 -42.26
C SER A 166 -23.52 -14.84 -41.16
N VAL A 167 -24.05 -13.61 -41.07
CA VAL A 167 -23.67 -12.64 -40.04
C VAL A 167 -24.18 -13.09 -38.67
N LYS A 168 -25.41 -13.62 -38.58
CA LYS A 168 -25.98 -14.13 -37.32
C LYS A 168 -25.16 -15.28 -36.74
N GLU A 169 -24.83 -16.28 -37.56
CA GLU A 169 -24.06 -17.45 -37.12
C GLU A 169 -22.66 -17.07 -36.61
N ASN A 170 -22.01 -16.14 -37.30
CA ASN A 170 -20.68 -15.66 -36.89
C ASN A 170 -20.77 -14.84 -35.59
N LEU A 171 -21.80 -14.00 -35.48
CA LEU A 171 -22.06 -13.23 -34.28
C LEU A 171 -22.30 -14.14 -33.07
N GLU A 172 -23.19 -15.14 -33.19
CA GLU A 172 -23.45 -16.10 -32.12
C GLU A 172 -22.18 -16.83 -31.68
N ARG A 173 -21.31 -17.20 -32.63
CA ARG A 173 -20.03 -17.85 -32.33
C ARG A 173 -19.09 -16.93 -31.56
N LYS A 174 -18.97 -15.66 -31.98
CA LYS A 174 -18.13 -14.66 -31.30
C LYS A 174 -18.65 -14.35 -29.90
N THR A 175 -19.96 -14.16 -29.72
CA THR A 175 -20.56 -13.91 -28.42
C THR A 175 -20.35 -15.09 -27.47
N LYS A 176 -20.56 -16.33 -27.93
CA LYS A 176 -20.30 -17.53 -27.12
C LYS A 176 -18.82 -17.68 -26.73
N ALA A 177 -17.89 -17.36 -27.63
CA ALA A 177 -16.47 -17.40 -27.34
C ALA A 177 -16.08 -16.39 -26.24
N LEU A 178 -16.59 -15.15 -26.33
CA LEU A 178 -16.38 -14.11 -25.32
C LEU A 178 -16.98 -14.51 -23.96
N GLU A 179 -18.20 -15.06 -23.94
CA GLU A 179 -18.82 -15.55 -22.70
C GLU A 179 -18.01 -16.68 -22.05
N GLN A 180 -17.45 -17.59 -22.85
CA GLN A 180 -16.61 -18.67 -22.34
C GLN A 180 -15.28 -18.17 -21.77
N GLU A 181 -14.66 -17.20 -22.44
CA GLU A 181 -13.42 -16.56 -21.96
C GLU A 181 -13.66 -15.81 -20.65
N GLN A 182 -14.75 -15.04 -20.58
CA GLN A 182 -15.18 -14.33 -19.37
C GLN A 182 -15.39 -15.31 -18.20
N ARG A 183 -16.10 -16.42 -18.42
CA ARG A 183 -16.31 -17.45 -17.40
C ARG A 183 -15.01 -18.06 -16.92
N ARG A 184 -14.07 -18.37 -17.83
CA ARG A 184 -12.75 -18.91 -17.46
C ARG A 184 -11.95 -17.92 -16.62
N TYR A 185 -12.00 -16.64 -16.97
CA TYR A 185 -11.36 -15.59 -16.19
C TYR A 185 -11.96 -15.50 -14.78
N GLU A 186 -13.29 -15.50 -14.65
CA GLU A 186 -13.98 -15.47 -13.36
C GLU A 186 -13.70 -16.71 -12.49
N GLU A 187 -13.65 -17.90 -13.10
CA GLU A 187 -13.30 -19.15 -12.41
C GLU A 187 -11.85 -19.13 -11.94
N ALA A 188 -10.92 -18.66 -12.77
CA ALA A 188 -9.50 -18.53 -12.42
C ALA A 188 -9.31 -17.53 -11.26
N GLU A 189 -10.02 -16.41 -11.27
CA GLU A 189 -9.95 -15.41 -10.20
C GLU A 189 -10.53 -15.95 -8.89
N LYS A 190 -11.66 -16.68 -8.94
CA LYS A 190 -12.21 -17.37 -7.76
C LYS A 190 -11.21 -18.37 -7.16
N LEU A 191 -10.58 -19.19 -8.00
CA LEU A 191 -9.56 -20.14 -7.57
C LEU A 191 -8.34 -19.43 -6.95
N ARG A 192 -7.90 -18.32 -7.55
CA ARG A 192 -6.81 -17.49 -7.03
C ARG A 192 -7.14 -16.97 -5.63
N LEU A 193 -8.34 -16.43 -5.44
CA LEU A 193 -8.80 -15.91 -4.15
C LEU A 193 -8.93 -17.00 -3.08
N ILE A 194 -9.45 -18.18 -3.44
CA ILE A 194 -9.53 -19.33 -2.52
C ILE A 194 -8.13 -19.71 -2.04
N LYS A 195 -7.17 -19.84 -2.97
CA LYS A 195 -5.79 -20.20 -2.64
C LYS A 195 -5.10 -19.14 -1.78
N GLU A 196 -5.29 -17.86 -2.11
CA GLU A 196 -4.77 -16.74 -1.34
C GLU A 196 -5.31 -16.74 0.10
N ASN A 197 -6.61 -16.99 0.27
CA ASN A 197 -7.23 -17.11 1.60
C ASN A 197 -6.74 -18.33 2.37
N GLU A 198 -6.54 -19.47 1.71
CA GLU A 198 -5.99 -20.66 2.35
C GLU A 198 -4.57 -20.39 2.88
N ILE A 199 -3.73 -19.73 2.07
CA ILE A 199 -2.38 -19.33 2.48
C ILE A 199 -2.44 -18.35 3.66
N LYS A 200 -3.26 -17.30 3.59
CA LYS A 200 -3.38 -16.30 4.68
C LYS A 200 -3.97 -16.84 5.98
N SER A 201 -4.75 -17.92 5.92
CA SER A 201 -5.37 -18.53 7.11
C SER A 201 -4.38 -19.24 8.02
N LYS A 202 -3.19 -19.58 7.50
CA LYS A 202 -2.14 -20.31 8.20
C LYS A 202 -1.13 -19.33 8.83
N ILE A 203 -0.48 -19.81 9.88
CA ILE A 203 0.69 -19.15 10.47
C ILE A 203 1.91 -19.99 10.12
N TYR A 204 2.96 -19.31 9.67
CA TYR A 204 4.15 -19.95 9.17
C TYR A 204 5.31 -19.79 10.14
N ASP A 205 5.98 -20.89 10.46
CA ASP A 205 7.18 -20.87 11.29
C ASP A 205 8.33 -20.18 10.52
N LEU A 206 8.86 -19.11 11.11
CA LEU A 206 9.90 -18.29 10.48
C LEU A 206 11.22 -19.05 10.33
N GLN A 207 11.53 -19.97 11.24
CA GLN A 207 12.73 -20.79 11.18
C GLN A 207 12.64 -21.80 10.03
N GLU A 208 11.47 -22.39 9.79
CA GLU A 208 11.23 -23.34 8.70
C GLU A 208 11.15 -22.65 7.33
N TYR A 209 10.29 -21.63 7.21
CA TYR A 209 9.95 -21.03 5.92
C TYR A 209 10.86 -19.88 5.51
N SER A 210 11.58 -19.26 6.45
CA SER A 210 12.53 -18.18 6.14
C SER A 210 13.72 -18.12 7.12
N PRO A 211 14.63 -19.12 7.08
CA PRO A 211 15.74 -19.25 8.03
C PRO A 211 16.65 -18.01 8.13
N ASN A 212 16.83 -17.28 7.03
CA ASN A 212 17.63 -16.05 7.03
C ASN A 212 16.97 -14.93 7.82
N GLN A 213 15.65 -14.76 7.69
CA GLN A 213 14.93 -13.78 8.50
C GLN A 213 14.88 -14.20 9.97
N TYR A 214 14.73 -15.50 10.25
CA TYR A 214 14.84 -16.01 11.61
C TYR A 214 16.19 -15.65 12.25
N LYS A 215 17.31 -15.82 11.54
CA LYS A 215 18.64 -15.38 12.03
C LYS A 215 18.68 -13.87 12.33
N GLN A 216 18.08 -13.04 11.48
CA GLN A 216 17.99 -11.59 11.74
C GLN A 216 17.12 -11.28 12.95
N THR A 217 16.04 -12.04 13.17
CA THR A 217 15.22 -11.96 14.38
C THR A 217 16.05 -12.26 15.64
N LEU A 218 16.90 -13.29 15.62
CA LEU A 218 17.80 -13.60 16.74
C LEU A 218 18.78 -12.46 17.03
N LEU A 219 19.37 -11.86 15.99
CA LEU A 219 20.27 -10.70 16.12
C LEU A 219 19.54 -9.48 16.70
N THR A 220 18.30 -9.23 16.23
CA THR A 220 17.45 -8.15 16.73
C THR A 220 17.11 -8.36 18.21
N GLN A 221 16.76 -9.60 18.59
CA GLN A 221 16.49 -9.96 19.98
C GLN A 221 17.72 -9.74 20.87
N LYS A 222 18.90 -10.18 20.42
CA LYS A 222 20.17 -9.94 21.13
C LYS A 222 20.42 -8.44 21.34
N GLY A 223 20.22 -7.63 20.30
CA GLY A 223 20.37 -6.17 20.37
C GLY A 223 19.41 -5.53 21.37
N ALA A 224 18.14 -5.97 21.39
CA ALA A 224 17.14 -5.49 22.35
C ALA A 224 17.53 -5.85 23.80
N ILE A 225 18.02 -7.06 24.04
CA ILE A 225 18.51 -7.51 25.36
C ILE A 225 19.71 -6.67 25.81
N LEU A 226 20.69 -6.43 24.93
CA LEU A 226 21.85 -5.59 25.27
C LEU A 226 21.43 -4.16 25.62
N ASN A 227 20.44 -3.61 24.91
CA ASN A 227 19.93 -2.27 25.19
C ASN A 227 19.20 -2.18 26.53
N PHE A 228 18.52 -3.25 26.97
CA PHE A 228 17.94 -3.31 28.32
C PHE A 228 18.99 -3.04 29.41
N PHE A 229 20.16 -3.68 29.30
CA PHE A 229 21.24 -3.52 30.30
C PHE A 229 21.97 -2.19 30.22
N LYS A 230 21.94 -1.49 29.08
CA LYS A 230 22.51 -0.13 28.96
C LYS A 230 21.70 0.90 29.75
N ASN A 231 20.41 0.66 29.97
CA ASN A 231 19.58 1.56 30.75
C ASN A 231 19.89 1.44 32.25
N THR A 232 20.28 2.56 32.87
CA THR A 232 20.65 2.64 34.29
C THR A 232 19.51 2.35 35.26
N ASP A 233 18.26 2.48 34.81
CA ASP A 233 17.07 2.15 35.61
C ASP A 233 16.87 0.63 35.71
N ASN A 234 17.38 -0.11 34.72
CA ASN A 234 17.24 -1.57 34.63
C ASN A 234 18.46 -2.30 35.20
N PHE A 235 19.65 -1.70 35.09
CA PHE A 235 20.89 -2.27 35.62
C PHE A 235 21.80 -1.19 36.22
N PRO A 236 22.42 -1.41 37.40
CA PRO A 236 23.22 -0.40 38.07
C PRO A 236 24.33 0.16 37.17
N SER A 237 24.57 1.47 37.30
CA SER A 237 25.68 2.13 36.61
C SER A 237 26.99 1.97 37.39
N TYR A 238 28.11 2.34 36.75
CA TYR A 238 29.41 2.34 37.43
C TYR A 238 29.45 3.32 38.61
N GLU A 239 28.76 4.45 38.51
CA GLU A 239 28.65 5.45 39.58
C GLU A 239 27.89 4.91 40.79
N SER A 240 26.87 4.07 40.57
CA SER A 240 26.19 3.36 41.66
C SER A 240 27.14 2.40 42.37
N PHE A 241 27.92 1.61 41.62
CA PHE A 241 28.90 0.69 42.21
C PHE A 241 29.96 1.42 43.03
N LEU A 242 30.36 2.65 42.69
CA LEU A 242 31.30 3.41 43.53
C LEU A 242 30.78 3.65 44.96
N LYS A 243 29.45 3.81 45.12
CA LYS A 243 28.79 4.07 46.41
C LYS A 243 28.41 2.80 47.17
N GLU A 244 28.19 1.69 46.47
CA GLU A 244 27.76 0.42 47.07
C GLU A 244 28.90 -0.41 47.66
N LYS A 245 28.59 -1.33 48.59
CA LYS A 245 29.60 -2.27 49.14
C LYS A 245 30.01 -3.30 48.09
N THR A 246 29.03 -3.87 47.39
CA THR A 246 29.23 -4.78 46.26
C THR A 246 29.53 -3.96 45.02
N LYS A 247 30.59 -4.31 44.30
CA LYS A 247 31.06 -3.53 43.14
C LYS A 247 30.69 -4.14 41.80
N TYR A 248 29.86 -5.17 41.80
CA TYR A 248 29.38 -5.81 40.59
C TYR A 248 27.95 -6.29 40.78
N LYS A 249 27.27 -6.52 39.66
CA LYS A 249 25.99 -7.23 39.60
C LYS A 249 26.01 -8.17 38.40
N ARG A 250 25.51 -9.39 38.61
CA ARG A 250 25.32 -10.41 37.57
C ARG A 250 23.83 -10.71 37.40
N PHE A 251 23.42 -10.93 36.16
CA PHE A 251 22.07 -11.32 35.77
C PHE A 251 22.20 -12.57 34.91
N THR A 252 21.60 -13.67 35.35
CA THR A 252 21.69 -14.96 34.66
C THR A 252 20.30 -15.58 34.60
N ASN A 253 19.78 -15.75 33.39
CA ASN A 253 18.47 -16.36 33.14
C ASN A 253 18.46 -17.14 31.83
N VAL A 254 17.63 -18.18 31.77
CA VAL A 254 17.33 -18.93 30.55
C VAL A 254 15.82 -18.89 30.31
N TYR A 255 15.42 -18.57 29.09
CA TYR A 255 14.01 -18.45 28.69
C TYR A 255 13.67 -19.32 27.49
N ASN A 256 12.40 -19.70 27.36
CA ASN A 256 11.81 -20.09 26.08
C ASN A 256 10.84 -19.00 25.65
N VAL A 257 10.94 -18.54 24.40
CA VAL A 257 10.16 -17.41 23.89
C VAL A 257 9.51 -17.80 22.57
N ASN A 258 8.22 -17.51 22.42
CA ASN A 258 7.47 -17.63 21.18
C ASN A 258 6.90 -16.26 20.82
N TYR A 259 7.25 -15.77 19.63
CA TYR A 259 6.67 -14.58 19.02
C TYR A 259 5.67 -15.01 17.95
N ARG A 260 4.52 -14.35 17.88
CA ARG A 260 3.48 -14.63 16.89
C ARG A 260 2.86 -13.34 16.37
N LEU A 261 2.72 -13.22 15.05
CA LEU A 261 1.94 -12.15 14.45
C LEU A 261 0.46 -12.52 14.41
N ILE A 262 -0.37 -11.55 14.77
CA ILE A 262 -1.84 -11.66 14.71
C ILE A 262 -2.38 -10.58 13.81
N ASP A 263 -3.20 -11.02 12.85
CA ASP A 263 -3.97 -10.14 12.00
C ASP A 263 -5.25 -9.73 12.74
N ASN A 264 -5.30 -8.47 13.16
CA ASN A 264 -6.49 -7.85 13.76
C ASN A 264 -7.18 -6.88 12.78
N ARG A 265 -6.95 -7.04 11.46
CA ARG A 265 -7.66 -6.24 10.46
C ARG A 265 -9.15 -6.54 10.51
N THR A 266 -9.95 -5.51 10.72
CA THR A 266 -11.40 -5.56 10.49
C THR A 266 -11.69 -5.18 9.05
N GLU A 267 -12.64 -5.86 8.41
CA GLU A 267 -13.11 -5.46 7.09
C GLU A 267 -13.81 -4.11 7.16
N SER A 268 -13.62 -3.27 6.14
CA SER A 268 -14.39 -2.02 6.02
C SER A 268 -15.87 -2.35 5.83
N GLN A 269 -16.72 -1.79 6.68
CA GLN A 269 -18.16 -2.02 6.61
C GLN A 269 -18.85 -0.81 5.98
N ASN A 270 -19.64 -1.08 4.94
CA ASN A 270 -20.45 -0.08 4.27
C ASN A 270 -21.88 -0.13 4.82
N TYR A 271 -22.27 0.91 5.55
CA TYR A 271 -23.61 1.06 6.13
C TYR A 271 -24.56 1.88 5.24
N GLY A 272 -24.27 1.98 3.94
CA GLY A 272 -25.07 2.71 2.95
C GLY A 272 -24.83 4.23 2.98
N SER A 273 -24.88 4.85 4.16
CA SER A 273 -24.61 6.29 4.35
C SER A 273 -23.20 6.60 4.84
N ALA A 274 -22.42 5.59 5.23
CA ALA A 274 -21.04 5.73 5.68
C ALA A 274 -20.23 4.46 5.41
N ILE A 275 -19.00 4.63 4.94
CA ILE A 275 -17.98 3.58 4.91
C ILE A 275 -17.17 3.72 6.19
N VAL A 276 -17.33 2.78 7.12
CA VAL A 276 -16.42 2.67 8.27
C VAL A 276 -15.18 1.95 7.76
N LEU A 277 -14.08 2.70 7.63
CA LEU A 277 -12.79 2.13 7.25
C LEU A 277 -12.36 1.14 8.32
N GLY A 278 -12.07 -0.09 7.91
CA GLY A 278 -11.51 -1.12 8.78
C GLY A 278 -10.21 -0.63 9.41
N SER A 279 -10.03 -0.91 10.71
CA SER A 279 -8.78 -0.62 11.40
C SER A 279 -7.86 -1.82 11.26
N GLY A 280 -6.67 -1.63 10.72
CA GLY A 280 -5.69 -2.70 10.52
C GLY A 280 -4.39 -2.42 11.24
N SER A 281 -4.20 -2.98 12.44
CA SER A 281 -2.87 -3.11 13.01
C SER A 281 -2.55 -4.60 13.18
N ILE A 282 -1.51 -5.07 12.50
CA ILE A 282 -0.90 -6.35 12.83
C ILE A 282 -0.26 -6.18 14.22
N LYS A 283 -0.54 -7.11 15.13
CA LYS A 283 0.05 -7.12 16.47
C LYS A 283 1.06 -8.24 16.57
N SER A 284 2.11 -8.03 17.34
CA SER A 284 3.05 -9.07 17.74
C SER A 284 2.71 -9.48 19.16
N GLU A 285 2.37 -10.74 19.37
CA GLU A 285 2.24 -11.35 20.68
C GLU A 285 3.55 -12.05 21.05
N MET A 286 3.94 -11.94 22.32
CA MET A 286 5.11 -12.61 22.88
C MET A 286 4.65 -13.44 24.07
N ASN A 287 4.83 -14.75 23.98
CA ASN A 287 4.64 -15.70 25.06
C ASN A 287 6.02 -16.21 25.50
N ALA A 288 6.36 -16.04 26.77
CA ALA A 288 7.67 -16.45 27.28
C ALA A 288 7.53 -17.20 28.60
N THR A 289 8.43 -18.15 28.84
CA THR A 289 8.57 -18.87 30.09
C THR A 289 10.00 -18.81 30.59
N LEU A 290 10.17 -18.60 31.89
CA LEU A 290 11.47 -18.67 32.56
C LEU A 290 11.78 -20.15 32.83
N VAL A 291 12.88 -20.64 32.27
CA VAL A 291 13.39 -22.00 32.48
C VAL A 291 14.26 -22.04 33.74
N SER A 292 15.15 -21.06 33.90
CA SER A 292 16.01 -20.94 35.09
C SER A 292 16.43 -19.49 35.36
N GLY A 293 16.71 -19.18 36.62
CA GLY A 293 17.18 -17.88 37.10
C GLY A 293 16.18 -17.14 38.01
N THR A 294 16.25 -15.82 38.05
CA THR A 294 15.53 -14.98 39.04
C THR A 294 14.49 -14.03 38.45
N ASP A 295 14.42 -13.84 37.13
CA ASP A 295 13.48 -12.89 36.49
C ASP A 295 12.07 -13.47 36.28
N LYS A 296 11.39 -13.75 37.40
CA LYS A 296 10.05 -14.39 37.39
C LYS A 296 8.98 -13.58 36.66
N ASP A 297 9.10 -12.26 36.68
CA ASP A 297 8.14 -11.35 36.03
C ASP A 297 8.47 -11.11 34.55
N LEU A 298 9.52 -11.75 34.03
CA LEU A 298 10.00 -11.63 32.65
C LEU A 298 10.27 -10.17 32.26
N ARG A 299 10.80 -9.37 33.20
CA ARG A 299 11.03 -7.93 33.01
C ARG A 299 11.94 -7.68 31.83
N LEU A 300 12.99 -8.50 31.67
CA LEU A 300 13.92 -8.38 30.55
C LEU A 300 13.18 -8.52 29.22
N LEU A 301 12.44 -9.62 29.03
CA LEU A 301 11.79 -9.92 27.76
C LEU A 301 10.64 -8.97 27.44
N ARG A 302 9.90 -8.49 28.45
CA ARG A 302 8.86 -7.47 28.25
C ARG A 302 9.45 -6.16 27.72
N SER A 303 10.61 -5.75 28.22
CA SER A 303 11.31 -4.55 27.74
C SER A 303 12.09 -4.77 26.44
N ALA A 304 12.58 -5.98 26.22
CA ALA A 304 13.34 -6.39 25.03
C ALA A 304 12.47 -7.15 24.01
N SER A 305 11.15 -6.90 23.99
CA SER A 305 10.24 -7.52 23.04
C SER A 305 10.47 -6.95 21.64
N ILE A 306 10.41 -7.82 20.63
CA ILE A 306 10.62 -7.45 19.23
C ILE A 306 9.40 -7.79 18.40
N MET A 307 9.28 -7.14 17.24
CA MET A 307 8.33 -7.52 16.21
C MET A 307 9.04 -8.42 15.20
N ILE A 308 8.48 -9.61 14.97
CA ILE A 308 8.98 -10.52 13.94
C ILE A 308 8.49 -10.09 12.55
N PRO A 309 9.25 -10.37 11.48
CA PRO A 309 8.88 -9.97 10.12
C PRO A 309 7.80 -10.87 9.52
N ARG A 310 7.02 -10.33 8.60
CA ARG A 310 6.17 -11.11 7.68
C ARG A 310 7.00 -11.67 6.54
N ILE A 311 6.53 -12.76 5.95
CA ILE A 311 7.15 -13.39 4.77
C ILE A 311 6.17 -13.51 3.62
N TYR A 312 6.69 -13.83 2.44
CA TYR A 312 5.89 -14.12 1.25
C TYR A 312 5.93 -15.61 0.95
N ILE A 313 4.76 -16.24 0.89
CA ILE A 313 4.57 -17.61 0.43
C ILE A 313 3.78 -17.54 -0.87
N GLU A 314 4.40 -18.00 -1.96
CA GLU A 314 3.79 -17.97 -3.31
C GLU A 314 3.28 -16.58 -3.73
N GLY A 315 4.01 -15.52 -3.35
CA GLY A 315 3.64 -14.13 -3.64
C GLY A 315 2.59 -13.53 -2.70
N VAL A 316 2.11 -14.28 -1.71
CA VAL A 316 1.15 -13.82 -0.70
C VAL A 316 1.86 -13.50 0.60
N GLU A 317 1.66 -12.31 1.15
CA GLU A 317 2.18 -11.93 2.46
C GLU A 317 1.42 -12.63 3.59
N VAL A 318 2.13 -13.32 4.49
CA VAL A 318 1.53 -14.16 5.54
C VAL A 318 1.98 -13.78 6.94
N MET A 319 1.19 -14.21 7.94
CA MET A 319 1.54 -14.10 9.36
C MET A 319 2.54 -15.19 9.73
N THR A 320 3.45 -14.86 10.63
CA THR A 320 4.55 -15.73 11.04
C THR A 320 4.57 -15.95 12.54
N GLU A 321 5.25 -17.01 12.94
CA GLU A 321 5.67 -17.24 14.32
C GLU A 321 7.16 -17.57 14.39
N ALA A 322 7.79 -17.32 15.53
CA ALA A 322 9.18 -17.66 15.75
C ALA A 322 9.38 -18.12 17.19
N THR A 323 9.94 -19.31 17.35
CA THR A 323 10.28 -19.87 18.67
C THR A 323 11.79 -19.79 18.90
N ILE A 324 12.20 -19.26 20.04
CA ILE A 324 13.58 -19.19 20.52
C ILE A 324 13.65 -20.05 21.79
N ASN A 325 14.21 -21.24 21.64
CA ASN A 325 14.40 -22.16 22.75
C ASN A 325 15.75 -21.89 23.44
N ASN A 326 15.78 -22.02 24.76
CA ASN A 326 16.99 -21.86 25.59
C ASN A 326 17.72 -20.54 25.34
N LEU A 327 16.97 -19.44 25.28
CA LEU A 327 17.52 -18.09 25.21
C LEU A 327 18.26 -17.81 26.53
N ASN A 328 19.57 -18.05 26.52
CA ASN A 328 20.47 -17.81 27.64
C ASN A 328 20.93 -16.35 27.66
N VAL A 329 20.86 -15.72 28.83
CA VAL A 329 21.35 -14.37 29.09
C VAL A 329 22.17 -14.41 30.37
N ASP A 330 23.47 -14.22 30.24
CA ASP A 330 24.38 -14.00 31.36
C ASP A 330 25.08 -12.65 31.17
N PHE A 331 24.75 -11.67 32.01
CA PHE A 331 25.27 -10.32 31.92
C PHE A 331 25.83 -9.88 33.26
N THR A 332 27.09 -9.49 33.29
CA THR A 332 27.76 -8.93 34.46
C THR A 332 28.32 -7.55 34.15
N ARG A 333 28.05 -6.57 35.02
CA ARG A 333 28.74 -5.28 35.04
C ARG A 333 29.37 -5.07 36.40
N GLY A 334 30.58 -4.52 36.44
CA GLY A 334 31.22 -4.19 37.71
C GLY A 334 32.46 -3.33 37.61
N LEU A 335 33.06 -3.10 38.79
CA LEU A 335 34.31 -2.40 39.00
C LEU A 335 35.29 -3.32 39.71
N THR A 336 36.53 -3.33 39.27
CA THR A 336 37.61 -4.05 39.95
C THR A 336 38.91 -3.24 39.97
N GLU A 337 39.73 -3.41 41.02
CA GLU A 337 41.08 -2.83 41.07
C GLU A 337 42.09 -3.92 40.69
N ILE A 338 42.94 -3.64 39.70
CA ILE A 338 43.99 -4.56 39.27
C ILE A 338 45.39 -3.95 39.39
N LYS A 339 46.40 -4.81 39.39
CA LYS A 339 47.80 -4.45 39.18
C LYS A 339 48.36 -5.27 38.02
N ILE A 340 48.92 -4.58 37.03
CA ILE A 340 49.56 -5.20 35.85
C ILE A 340 51.07 -5.11 36.00
N ASN A 341 51.78 -6.23 35.89
CA ASN A 341 53.24 -6.29 35.80
C ASN A 341 53.65 -7.21 34.66
N ASN A 342 54.22 -6.66 33.59
CA ASN A 342 54.71 -7.38 32.41
C ASN A 342 53.65 -8.34 31.84
N GLY A 343 52.41 -7.86 31.72
CA GLY A 343 51.27 -8.64 31.23
C GLY A 343 50.60 -9.57 32.25
N ASP A 344 51.17 -9.76 33.44
CA ASP A 344 50.52 -10.48 34.54
C ASP A 344 49.52 -9.57 35.27
N VAL A 345 48.24 -9.95 35.24
CA VAL A 345 47.12 -9.20 35.82
C VAL A 345 46.75 -9.78 37.18
N LYS A 346 46.92 -9.00 38.25
CA LYS A 346 46.52 -9.38 39.61
C LYS A 346 45.34 -8.55 40.10
N PHE A 347 44.21 -9.19 40.37
CA PHE A 347 43.06 -8.57 41.03
C PHE A 347 43.41 -8.23 42.49
N LYS A 348 43.22 -6.97 42.88
CA LYS A 348 43.60 -6.44 44.20
C LYS A 348 42.41 -6.14 45.09
N LYS A 349 41.36 -5.56 44.54
CA LYS A 349 40.11 -5.28 45.26
C LYS A 349 38.94 -5.54 44.35
N TYR A 350 37.84 -5.96 44.98
CA TYR A 350 36.58 -6.20 44.27
C TYR A 350 36.79 -7.18 43.12
N SER A 351 37.44 -8.31 43.43
CA SER A 351 37.73 -9.32 42.43
C SER A 351 36.42 -9.81 41.80
N PRO A 352 36.32 -9.87 40.46
CA PRO A 352 35.21 -10.51 39.78
C PRO A 352 35.12 -11.99 40.16
N GLU A 353 34.00 -12.62 39.84
CA GLU A 353 33.82 -14.07 39.96
C GLU A 353 34.89 -14.82 39.14
N GLU A 354 35.30 -15.99 39.60
CA GLU A 354 36.46 -16.72 39.09
C GLU A 354 36.38 -17.00 37.58
N ASP A 355 35.18 -17.29 37.08
CA ASP A 355 34.90 -17.52 35.66
C ASP A 355 35.10 -16.27 34.78
N LEU A 356 34.97 -15.06 35.37
CA LEU A 356 35.15 -13.79 34.67
C LEU A 356 36.59 -13.27 34.72
N GLN A 357 37.37 -13.65 35.73
CA GLN A 357 38.73 -13.13 35.95
C GLN A 357 39.64 -13.37 34.75
N ASN A 358 39.66 -14.58 34.20
CA ASN A 358 40.51 -14.92 33.05
C ASN A 358 40.10 -14.13 31.79
N VAL A 359 38.80 -13.95 31.60
CA VAL A 359 38.23 -13.25 30.44
C VAL A 359 38.59 -11.76 30.49
N ILE A 360 38.48 -11.14 31.66
CA ILE A 360 38.84 -9.74 31.89
C ILE A 360 40.35 -9.56 31.79
N ALA A 361 41.15 -10.43 32.44
CA ALA A 361 42.61 -10.37 32.41
C ALA A 361 43.15 -10.46 30.97
N ASN A 362 42.61 -11.37 30.15
CA ASN A 362 43.02 -11.51 28.76
C ASN A 362 42.76 -10.26 27.91
N LYS A 363 41.72 -9.47 28.24
CA LYS A 363 41.36 -8.25 27.50
C LYS A 363 42.27 -7.06 27.84
N ILE A 364 42.86 -7.03 29.03
CA ILE A 364 43.63 -5.89 29.56
C ILE A 364 45.12 -6.19 29.77
N LYS A 365 45.60 -7.41 29.55
CA LYS A 365 47.01 -7.78 29.76
C LYS A 365 48.02 -6.97 28.93
N GLU A 366 47.59 -6.35 27.85
CA GLU A 366 48.44 -5.52 26.97
C GLU A 366 48.60 -4.08 27.48
N GLU A 367 47.85 -3.69 28.52
CA GLU A 367 47.95 -2.38 29.14
C GLU A 367 49.30 -2.18 29.85
N SER A 368 49.71 -0.91 29.96
CA SER A 368 50.98 -0.55 30.60
C SER A 368 51.06 -0.98 32.07
N ASN A 369 52.28 -1.24 32.55
CA ASN A 369 52.50 -1.58 33.96
C ASN A 369 51.93 -0.50 34.90
N GLY A 370 51.15 -0.92 35.91
CA GLY A 370 50.45 0.03 36.75
C GLY A 370 49.37 -0.57 37.65
N ARG A 371 48.69 0.30 38.41
CA ARG A 371 47.44 -0.02 39.12
C ARG A 371 46.31 0.67 38.39
N PHE A 372 45.20 -0.03 38.19
CA PHE A 372 44.06 0.49 37.45
C PHE A 372 42.77 0.20 38.18
N LEU A 373 41.83 1.13 38.10
CA LEU A 373 40.42 0.86 38.29
C LEU A 373 39.86 0.44 36.93
N VAL A 374 39.23 -0.73 36.88
CA VAL A 374 38.68 -1.30 35.66
C VAL A 374 37.16 -1.34 35.77
N LYS A 375 36.50 -0.63 34.86
CA LYS A 375 35.08 -0.80 34.55
C LYS A 375 34.96 -1.96 33.59
N TYR A 376 34.11 -2.94 33.88
CA TYR A 376 33.93 -4.09 32.99
C TYR A 376 32.46 -4.44 32.78
N GLU A 377 32.16 -4.91 31.57
CA GLU A 377 30.95 -5.63 31.19
C GLU A 377 31.36 -6.94 30.54
N VAL A 378 30.76 -8.04 30.99
CA VAL A 378 30.86 -9.34 30.35
C VAL A 378 29.45 -9.81 30.06
N SER A 379 29.15 -10.11 28.80
CA SER A 379 27.84 -10.61 28.39
C SER A 379 27.98 -11.88 27.57
N GLU A 380 27.24 -12.92 27.92
CA GLU A 380 27.06 -14.13 27.12
C GLU A 380 25.57 -14.29 26.83
N ILE A 381 25.18 -13.91 25.63
CA ILE A 381 23.77 -13.87 25.21
C ILE A 381 23.63 -14.77 23.99
N MET A 382 22.75 -15.77 24.09
CA MET A 382 22.48 -16.72 23.01
C MET A 382 23.75 -17.42 22.49
N GLY A 383 24.70 -17.73 23.40
CA GLY A 383 25.96 -18.41 23.10
C GLY A 383 27.09 -17.51 22.59
N GLU A 384 26.86 -16.21 22.41
CA GLU A 384 27.89 -15.26 21.99
C GLU A 384 28.39 -14.43 23.17
N ARG A 385 29.70 -14.51 23.43
CA ARG A 385 30.37 -13.78 24.52
C ARG A 385 31.01 -12.47 24.03
N GLU A 386 30.71 -11.37 24.71
CA GLU A 386 31.29 -10.04 24.50
C GLU A 386 31.87 -9.50 25.81
N VAL A 387 33.01 -8.81 25.72
CA VAL A 387 33.76 -8.30 26.88
C VAL A 387 34.17 -6.86 26.61
N LYS A 388 33.70 -5.95 27.45
CA LYS A 388 34.08 -4.53 27.43
C LYS A 388 34.81 -4.19 28.71
N VAL A 389 35.90 -3.45 28.56
CA VAL A 389 36.73 -2.99 29.66
C VAL A 389 37.15 -1.56 29.38
N GLU A 390 37.10 -0.72 30.41
CA GLU A 390 37.66 0.62 30.41
C GLU A 390 38.55 0.77 31.64
N THR A 391 39.77 1.25 31.46
CA THR A 391 40.76 1.33 32.53
C THR A 391 41.10 2.77 32.89
N GLU A 392 41.14 3.07 34.18
CA GLU A 392 41.59 4.35 34.72
C GLU A 392 42.81 4.14 35.63
N LYS A 393 43.94 4.79 35.32
CA LYS A 393 45.20 4.59 36.05
C LYS A 393 45.15 5.24 37.43
N ILE A 394 45.40 4.45 38.47
CA ILE A 394 45.44 4.94 39.85
C ILE A 394 46.85 5.43 40.17
N ALA A 395 46.97 6.71 40.53
CA ALA A 395 48.25 7.28 40.95
C ALA A 395 48.82 6.54 42.18
N ARG A 396 50.13 6.29 42.18
CA ARG A 396 50.81 5.75 43.36
C ARG A 396 50.75 6.80 44.48
N LYS A 397 50.07 6.50 45.59
CA LYS A 397 50.32 7.17 46.88
C LYS A 397 51.79 6.96 47.23
N GLY A 398 52.64 7.93 46.90
CA GLY A 398 54.10 7.79 47.12
C GLY A 398 55.02 8.64 46.25
N ILE A 399 54.54 9.59 45.45
CA ILE A 399 55.41 10.62 44.86
C ILE A 399 54.81 11.99 45.19
N LYS A 400 55.44 12.70 46.14
CA LYS A 400 55.35 14.16 46.24
C LYS A 400 55.93 14.71 44.93
N VAL A 401 55.08 15.04 43.97
CA VAL A 401 55.48 15.88 42.84
C VAL A 401 55.25 17.32 43.25
N LEU A 402 56.35 18.05 43.39
CA LEU A 402 56.39 19.50 43.51
C LEU A 402 55.57 20.14 42.38
N ASN A 403 54.77 21.13 42.77
CA ASN A 403 54.15 22.19 41.97
C ASN A 403 54.63 22.30 40.51
N THR A 404 53.71 22.09 39.56
CA THR A 404 53.61 22.98 38.40
C THR A 404 52.14 23.17 38.05
N VAL A 405 51.79 24.44 37.89
CA VAL A 405 50.45 25.01 37.85
C VAL A 405 49.67 24.53 36.63
N GLY A 406 48.40 24.13 36.83
CA GLY A 406 47.40 24.03 35.75
C GLY A 406 46.53 22.79 35.80
N GLY A 407 45.45 22.81 36.60
CA GLY A 407 44.35 21.84 36.52
C GLY A 407 43.91 21.28 37.86
N ILE A 408 43.07 22.01 38.59
CA ILE A 408 42.38 21.51 39.78
C ILE A 408 40.89 21.37 39.46
N ALA A 409 40.37 20.20 39.85
CA ALA A 409 38.97 19.77 40.08
C ALA A 409 38.67 18.54 39.20
N VAL A 410 38.54 17.31 39.69
CA VAL A 410 37.94 16.85 40.95
C VAL A 410 38.51 15.47 41.31
N LEU A 411 39.14 15.32 42.47
CA LEU A 411 39.30 14.05 43.19
C LEU A 411 39.66 14.37 44.64
N GLY A 412 38.67 14.36 45.53
CA GLY A 412 38.89 14.77 46.92
C GLY A 412 37.70 14.60 47.85
N ALA A 413 37.06 13.42 47.86
CA ALA A 413 36.24 12.99 49.00
C ALA A 413 36.19 11.45 49.05
N LEU A 414 37.27 10.85 49.56
CA LEU A 414 37.28 9.48 50.04
C LEU A 414 37.07 9.50 51.56
N LEU A 415 36.21 8.61 52.04
CA LEU A 415 36.46 7.77 53.23
C LEU A 415 36.86 8.52 54.52
N TYR A 416 35.84 9.02 55.22
CA TYR A 416 35.80 9.20 56.68
C TYR A 416 34.29 9.27 56.98
N PHE A 417 33.63 8.25 57.52
CA PHE A 417 33.60 7.92 58.94
C PHE A 417 33.09 6.48 59.14
N GLY A 418 33.71 5.78 60.09
CA GLY A 418 33.26 4.52 60.64
C GLY A 418 34.05 4.19 61.91
N SER A 419 33.73 4.89 63.00
CA SER A 419 34.01 4.49 64.40
C SER A 419 33.44 5.51 65.39
N ASN A 420 32.16 5.34 65.73
CA ASN A 420 31.64 5.24 67.11
C ASN A 420 30.21 4.69 67.04
#